data_AF-A0A387K037-F1
#
_entry.id   AF-A0A387K037-F1
#
_cell.length_a   1.000
_cell.length_b   1.000
_cell.length_c   1.000
_cell.angle_alpha   90.00
_cell.angle_beta   90.00
_cell.angle_gamma   90.00
#
_symmetry.space_group_name_H-M   'P 1'
#
loop_
_entity.id
_entity.type
_entity.pdbx_description
1 polymer ?
#
loop_
_entity_poly.entity_id
_entity_poly.type
_entity_poly.pdbx_seq_one_letter_code
_entity_poly.pdbx_strand_id
1 'polypeptide(L)'
;MEWYVLQFTTTRFAAVFAHLERLNFSYFCPMETERYRRPDKIISYRERRLPLFPGYLFIQADFEEVHSTTITAIPYVQRFISFGGEPLPVPEDVMAELLYRQSHTTAQANLLRKSIPHDFAEILLMDNPQQRSMAFIHYITERSLTHKMKRKKNDCYPKKNRNETQAPT
;
A
#
# COMPACT_ATOMS: atom_id res chain seq x y z
N MET A 1 0.58 -11.93 24.99
CA MET A 1 0.78 -10.73 24.14
C MET A 1 0.73 -11.06 22.65
N GLU A 2 -0.36 -10.66 22.01
CA GLU A 2 -0.59 -10.82 20.57
C GLU A 2 -0.66 -9.44 19.89
N TRP A 3 -0.53 -9.42 18.56
CA TRP A 3 -0.71 -8.20 17.77
C TRP A 3 -2.14 -8.07 17.29
N TYR A 4 -2.73 -6.88 17.40
CA TYR A 4 -4.07 -6.57 16.90
C TYR A 4 -4.03 -5.34 16.00
N VAL A 5 -5.04 -5.21 15.14
CA VAL A 5 -5.21 -4.01 14.31
C VAL A 5 -6.17 -3.04 14.99
N LEU A 6 -5.70 -1.81 15.16
CA LEU A 6 -6.46 -0.71 15.74
C LEU A 6 -6.80 0.31 14.65
N GLN A 7 -8.07 0.69 14.57
CA GLN A 7 -8.52 1.78 13.71
C GLN A 7 -8.52 3.10 14.46
N PHE A 8 -8.03 4.16 13.81
CA PHE A 8 -7.98 5.50 14.35
C PHE A 8 -8.27 6.56 13.28
N THR A 9 -8.47 7.80 13.71
CA THR A 9 -8.70 8.94 12.81
C THR A 9 -7.42 9.36 12.10
N THR A 10 -7.32 9.09 10.80
CA THR A 10 -6.10 9.28 10.00
C THR A 10 -5.47 10.66 10.15
N THR A 11 -6.27 11.73 10.19
CA THR A 11 -5.76 13.12 10.30
C THR A 11 -5.14 13.44 11.67
N ARG A 12 -5.41 12.63 12.68
CA ARG A 12 -4.98 12.81 14.08
C ARG A 12 -3.93 11.78 14.52
N PHE A 13 -3.26 11.11 13.57
CA PHE A 13 -2.27 10.07 13.86
C PHE A 13 -1.21 10.50 14.89
N ALA A 14 -0.68 11.73 14.80
CA ALA A 14 0.32 12.23 15.73
C ALA A 14 -0.18 12.31 17.18
N ALA A 15 -1.45 12.68 17.38
CA ALA A 15 -2.05 12.72 18.71
C ALA A 15 -2.29 11.31 19.26
N VAL A 16 -2.73 10.37 18.40
CA VAL A 16 -2.91 8.97 18.78
C VAL A 16 -1.59 8.36 19.23
N PHE A 17 -0.50 8.58 18.48
CA PHE A 17 0.83 8.05 18.82
C PHE A 17 1.33 8.62 20.16
N ALA A 18 1.19 9.94 20.36
CA ALA A 18 1.55 10.55 21.64
C ALA A 18 0.75 9.97 22.83
N HIS A 19 -0.53 9.64 22.64
CA HIS A 19 -1.31 8.98 23.67
C HIS A 19 -0.86 7.54 23.94
N LEU A 20 -0.56 6.77 22.89
CA LEU A 20 -0.07 5.40 23.01
C LEU A 20 1.29 5.35 23.73
N GLU A 21 2.20 6.26 23.38
CA GLU A 21 3.51 6.40 24.03
C GLU A 21 3.39 6.77 25.50
N ARG A 22 2.51 7.74 25.83
CA ARG A 22 2.25 8.15 27.21
C ARG A 22 1.66 7.02 28.07
N LEU A 23 0.90 6.12 27.46
CA LEU A 23 0.30 4.96 28.12
C LEU A 23 1.19 3.72 28.06
N ASN A 24 2.41 3.84 27.52
CA ASN A 24 3.37 2.76 27.39
C ASN A 24 2.85 1.55 26.59
N PHE A 25 1.99 1.79 25.60
CA PHE A 25 1.57 0.75 24.66
C PHE A 25 2.61 0.53 23.57
N SER A 26 2.97 -0.74 23.35
CA SER A 26 3.80 -1.15 22.22
C SER A 26 2.97 -1.17 20.94
N TYR A 27 3.36 -0.35 19.96
CA TYR A 27 2.64 -0.24 18.69
C TYR A 27 3.60 -0.20 17.51
N PHE A 28 3.08 -0.55 16.33
CA PHE A 28 3.79 -0.50 15.07
C PHE A 28 2.90 0.16 14.01
N CYS A 29 3.42 1.22 13.39
CA CYS A 29 2.76 1.89 12.29
C CYS A 29 3.80 2.27 11.23
N PRO A 30 3.86 1.56 10.08
CA PRO A 30 4.75 1.92 8.99
C PRO A 30 4.45 3.33 8.49
N MET A 31 5.48 4.16 8.35
CA MET A 31 5.36 5.55 7.89
C MET A 31 6.00 5.72 6.51
N GLU A 32 5.29 6.35 5.59
CA GLU A 32 5.76 6.72 4.26
C GLU A 32 6.00 8.23 4.15
N THR A 33 7.01 8.63 3.37
CA THR A 33 7.28 10.04 3.07
C THR A 33 6.60 10.42 1.76
N GLU A 34 5.59 11.27 1.84
CA GLU A 34 4.93 11.83 0.67
C GLU A 34 5.52 13.20 0.30
N ARG A 35 5.95 13.33 -0.96
CA ARG A 35 6.26 14.61 -1.60
C ARG A 35 5.00 15.23 -2.19
N TYR A 36 4.70 16.47 -1.79
CA TYR A 36 3.58 17.25 -2.33
C TYR A 36 4.04 18.63 -2.80
N ARG A 37 3.34 19.18 -3.79
CA ARG A 37 3.64 20.50 -4.36
C ARG A 37 3.17 21.60 -3.42
N ARG A 38 4.01 22.62 -3.25
CA ARG A 38 3.67 23.84 -2.53
C ARG A 38 2.64 24.66 -3.33
N PRO A 39 1.52 25.09 -2.72
CA PRO A 39 0.59 25.99 -3.39
C PRO A 39 1.18 27.41 -3.57
N ASP A 40 2.14 27.81 -2.72
CA ASP A 40 2.74 29.15 -2.71
C ASP A 40 3.87 29.36 -3.73
N LYS A 41 4.43 28.29 -4.33
CA LYS A 41 5.55 28.40 -5.28
C LYS A 41 5.41 27.45 -6.46
N ILE A 42 5.68 27.96 -7.66
CA ILE A 42 5.44 27.30 -8.96
C ILE A 42 6.31 26.03 -9.15
N ILE A 43 7.45 25.90 -8.46
CA ILE A 43 8.34 24.72 -8.56
C ILE A 43 8.99 24.45 -7.20
N SER A 44 8.18 24.18 -6.17
CA SER A 44 8.71 23.80 -4.86
C SER A 44 7.89 22.67 -4.27
N TYR A 45 8.58 21.71 -3.65
CA TYR A 45 7.98 20.56 -3.00
C TYR A 45 8.22 20.60 -1.49
N ARG A 46 7.35 19.94 -0.74
CA ARG A 46 7.56 19.61 0.67
C ARG A 46 7.38 18.12 0.85
N GLU A 47 8.00 17.62 1.90
CA GLU A 47 7.84 16.24 2.34
C GLU A 47 7.01 16.22 3.62
N ARG A 48 6.10 15.25 3.72
CA ARG A 48 5.40 14.95 4.96
C ARG A 48 5.44 13.44 5.21
N ARG A 49 5.53 13.06 6.48
CA ARG A 49 5.38 11.66 6.91
C ARG A 49 3.90 11.36 7.11
N LEU A 50 3.42 10.27 6.54
CA LEU A 50 2.06 9.78 6.72
C LEU A 50 2.07 8.29 7.04
N PRO A 51 1.09 7.78 7.79
CA PRO A 51 0.89 6.34 7.91
C PRO A 51 0.73 5.67 6.54
N LEU A 52 1.47 4.60 6.29
CA LEU A 52 1.37 3.79 5.06
C LEU A 52 -0.02 3.16 4.92
N PHE A 53 -0.64 2.84 6.06
CA PHE A 53 -2.01 2.35 6.16
C PHE A 53 -2.88 3.44 6.80
N PRO A 54 -3.56 4.28 6.01
CA PRO A 54 -4.35 5.39 6.53
C PRO A 54 -5.41 4.91 7.54
N GLY A 55 -5.29 5.35 8.79
CA GLY A 55 -6.25 5.06 9.85
C GLY A 55 -6.11 3.67 10.50
N TYR A 56 -5.06 2.91 10.18
CA TYR A 56 -4.79 1.62 10.81
C TYR A 56 -3.39 1.61 11.41
N LEU A 57 -3.27 1.00 12.58
CA LEU A 57 -1.99 0.69 13.21
C LEU A 57 -2.06 -0.69 13.85
N PHE A 58 -0.89 -1.27 14.10
CA PHE A 58 -0.75 -2.53 14.82
C PHE A 58 -0.40 -2.22 16.27
N ILE A 59 -1.04 -2.88 17.22
CA ILE A 59 -0.79 -2.71 18.65
C ILE A 59 -0.62 -4.06 19.29
N GLN A 60 0.38 -4.19 20.15
CA GLN A 60 0.57 -5.38 20.97
C GLN A 60 -0.26 -5.21 22.25
N ALA A 61 -1.15 -6.16 22.50
CA ALA A 61 -1.99 -6.14 23.68
C ALA A 61 -2.10 -7.55 24.29
N ASP A 62 -2.40 -7.57 25.57
CA ASP A 62 -2.84 -8.77 26.27
C ASP A 62 -4.22 -8.47 26.84
N PHE A 63 -5.27 -9.10 26.29
CA PHE A 63 -6.64 -8.82 26.72
C PHE A 63 -6.98 -9.45 28.08
N GLU A 64 -6.10 -10.30 28.63
CA GLU A 64 -6.21 -10.78 30.01
C GLU A 64 -5.76 -9.73 31.02
N GLU A 65 -4.76 -8.90 30.66
CA GLU A 65 -4.22 -7.85 31.54
C GLU A 65 -4.84 -6.48 31.28
N VAL A 66 -5.13 -6.16 30.01
CA VAL A 66 -5.62 -4.85 29.58
C VAL A 66 -6.95 -5.00 28.86
N HIS A 67 -8.00 -4.45 29.45
CA HIS A 67 -9.30 -4.39 28.78
C HIS A 67 -9.23 -3.59 27.48
N SER A 68 -9.87 -4.12 26.43
CA SER A 68 -9.97 -3.45 25.12
C SER A 68 -10.55 -2.04 25.21
N THR A 69 -11.44 -1.80 26.17
CA THR A 69 -12.03 -0.49 26.47
C THR A 69 -11.00 0.57 26.80
N THR A 70 -9.90 0.21 27.50
CA THR A 70 -8.81 1.13 27.85
C THR A 70 -8.15 1.70 26.60
N ILE A 71 -7.92 0.87 25.58
CA ILE A 71 -7.30 1.27 24.32
C ILE A 71 -8.31 2.05 23.46
N THR A 72 -9.57 1.62 23.41
CA THR A 72 -10.61 2.34 22.65
C THR A 72 -11.01 3.68 23.27
N ALA A 73 -10.78 3.87 24.57
CA ALA A 73 -11.02 5.14 25.26
C ALA A 73 -9.97 6.22 24.91
N ILE A 74 -8.89 5.85 24.24
CA ILE A 74 -7.88 6.81 23.77
C ILE A 74 -8.50 7.77 22.75
N PRO A 75 -8.31 9.09 22.87
CA PRO A 75 -8.83 10.05 21.91
C PRO A 75 -8.43 9.70 20.47
N TYR A 76 -9.39 9.84 19.55
CA TYR A 76 -9.25 9.59 18.11
C TYR A 76 -9.07 8.13 17.69
N VAL A 77 -8.98 7.19 18.65
CA VAL A 77 -9.13 5.75 18.39
C VAL A 77 -10.61 5.44 18.16
N GLN A 78 -10.89 4.54 17.23
CA GLN A 78 -12.26 4.18 16.85
C GLN A 78 -12.64 2.81 17.39
N ARG A 79 -11.92 1.76 16.98
CA ARG A 79 -12.18 0.37 17.38
C ARG A 79 -11.04 -0.55 17.01
N PHE A 80 -11.05 -1.74 17.58
CA PHE A 80 -10.29 -2.88 17.04
C PHE A 80 -10.96 -3.43 15.78
N ILE A 81 -10.15 -3.98 14.90
CA ILE A 81 -10.64 -4.78 13.80
C ILE A 81 -10.99 -6.17 14.31
N SER A 82 -12.24 -6.54 14.11
CA SER A 82 -12.84 -7.77 14.59
C SER A 82 -13.64 -8.43 13.47
N PHE A 83 -13.68 -9.75 13.51
CA PHE A 83 -14.60 -10.55 12.70
C PHE A 83 -15.45 -11.36 13.68
N GLY A 84 -16.77 -11.12 13.69
CA GLY A 84 -17.66 -11.78 14.66
C GLY A 84 -17.71 -11.12 16.05
N GLY A 85 -17.20 -9.89 16.20
CA GLY A 85 -17.34 -9.10 17.42
C GLY A 85 -16.09 -9.07 18.32
N GLU A 86 -15.19 -10.04 18.16
CA GLU A 86 -13.94 -10.12 18.94
C GLU A 86 -12.73 -9.63 18.13
N PRO A 87 -11.82 -8.85 18.73
CA PRO A 87 -10.59 -8.42 18.08
C PRO A 87 -9.81 -9.62 17.52
N LEU A 88 -9.46 -9.57 16.23
CA LEU A 88 -8.74 -10.68 15.60
C LEU A 88 -7.23 -10.47 15.76
N PRO A 89 -6.49 -11.43 16.34
CA PRO A 89 -5.03 -11.34 16.37
C PRO A 89 -4.46 -11.45 14.95
N VAL A 90 -3.43 -10.65 14.68
CA VAL A 90 -2.67 -10.66 13.44
C VAL A 90 -1.68 -11.82 13.53
N PRO A 91 -1.64 -12.72 12.52
CA PRO A 91 -0.66 -13.80 12.49
C PRO A 91 0.78 -13.27 12.58
N GLU A 92 1.60 -13.94 13.39
CA GLU A 92 2.98 -13.51 13.64
C GLU A 92 3.81 -13.43 12.36
N ASP A 93 3.62 -14.37 11.43
CA ASP A 93 4.27 -14.36 10.11
C ASP A 93 4.01 -13.06 9.33
N VAL A 94 2.80 -12.52 9.42
CA VAL A 94 2.41 -11.27 8.75
C VAL A 94 3.13 -10.09 9.39
N MET A 95 3.18 -10.04 10.72
CA MET A 95 3.90 -8.99 11.45
C MET A 95 5.40 -9.06 11.20
N ALA A 96 5.99 -10.26 11.19
CA ALA A 96 7.40 -10.48 10.87
C ALA A 96 7.75 -9.97 9.47
N GLU A 97 6.93 -10.30 8.47
CA GLU A 97 7.11 -9.82 7.09
C GLU A 97 6.98 -8.29 6.98
N LEU A 98 6.02 -7.68 7.67
CA LEU A 98 5.85 -6.22 7.68
C LEU A 98 7.07 -5.51 8.31
N LEU A 99 7.59 -6.03 9.43
CA LEU A 99 8.78 -5.51 10.09
C LEU A 99 10.05 -5.71 9.25
N TYR A 100 10.17 -6.86 8.59
CA TYR A 100 11.26 -7.15 7.66
C TYR A 100 11.24 -6.16 6.48
N ARG A 101 10.08 -5.95 5.85
CA ARG A 101 9.94 -4.98 4.75
C ARG A 101 10.23 -3.55 5.18
N GLN A 102 9.77 -3.13 6.36
CA GLN A 102 10.01 -1.78 6.87
C GLN A 102 11.52 -1.51 7.09
N SER A 103 12.25 -2.50 7.60
CA SER A 103 13.71 -2.38 7.81
C SER A 103 14.51 -2.47 6.51
N HIS A 104 14.02 -3.22 5.52
CA HIS A 104 14.68 -3.42 4.22
C HIS A 104 14.13 -2.53 3.10
N THR A 105 13.29 -1.54 3.41
CA THR A 105 12.77 -0.60 2.41
C THR A 105 13.93 0.24 1.86
N THR A 106 14.43 -0.17 0.70
CA THR A 106 15.36 0.63 -0.11
C THR A 106 14.59 1.81 -0.67
N ALA A 107 15.14 3.02 -0.55
CA ALA A 107 14.56 4.27 -1.05
C ALA A 107 14.13 4.22 -2.54
N GLN A 108 14.60 3.22 -3.30
CA GLN A 108 14.29 3.00 -4.71
C GLN A 108 12.84 2.53 -4.98
N ALA A 109 12.18 1.79 -4.07
CA ALA A 109 10.82 1.28 -4.34
C ALA A 109 9.77 2.40 -4.48
N ASN A 110 9.96 3.52 -3.77
CA ASN A 110 9.07 4.69 -3.82
C ASN A 110 9.25 5.55 -5.08
N LEU A 111 10.36 5.40 -5.82
CA LEU A 111 10.56 6.07 -7.12
C LEU A 111 9.73 5.41 -8.23
N LEU A 112 9.47 4.11 -8.12
CA LEU A 112 8.81 3.31 -9.15
C LEU A 112 7.29 3.60 -9.26
N ARG A 113 6.66 4.17 -8.23
CA ARG A 113 5.25 4.59 -8.28
C ARG A 113 5.01 5.97 -8.90
N LYS A 114 6.06 6.78 -9.12
CA LYS A 114 5.92 8.18 -9.57
C LYS A 114 6.80 8.56 -10.76
N SER A 115 7.57 7.65 -11.35
CA SER A 115 8.28 7.96 -12.60
C SER A 115 7.29 7.98 -13.77
N ILE A 116 7.02 9.19 -14.27
CA ILE A 116 6.51 9.35 -15.63
C ILE A 116 7.56 8.69 -16.54
N PRO A 117 7.19 7.70 -17.36
CA PRO A 117 8.12 7.11 -18.31
C PRO A 117 8.76 8.21 -19.16
N HIS A 118 10.07 8.16 -19.37
CA HIS A 118 10.82 9.23 -20.02
C HIS A 118 10.16 9.71 -21.32
N ASP A 119 9.76 8.76 -22.15
CA ASP A 119 9.10 9.01 -23.44
C ASP A 119 7.78 9.80 -23.28
N PHE A 120 7.05 9.62 -22.17
CA PHE A 120 5.84 10.40 -21.91
C PHE A 120 6.16 11.82 -21.41
N ALA A 121 7.24 12.00 -20.67
CA ALA A 121 7.69 13.31 -20.24
C ALA A 121 8.10 14.17 -21.45
N GLU A 122 8.82 13.59 -22.42
CA GLU A 122 9.16 14.27 -23.68
C GLU A 122 7.92 14.75 -24.44
N ILE A 123 6.90 13.90 -24.57
CA ILE A 123 5.63 14.26 -25.23
C ILE A 123 4.96 15.45 -24.52
N LEU A 124 4.91 15.46 -23.19
CA LEU A 124 4.28 16.54 -22.43
C LEU A 124 5.00 17.89 -22.59
N LEU A 125 6.32 17.85 -22.82
CA LEU A 125 7.17 19.04 -22.99
C LEU A 125 7.22 19.57 -24.43
N MET A 126 6.57 18.91 -25.40
CA MET A 126 6.51 19.39 -26.79
C MET A 126 5.73 20.71 -26.91
N ASP A 127 6.35 21.69 -27.57
CA ASP A 127 5.78 23.04 -27.79
C ASP A 127 4.63 23.04 -28.81
N ASN A 128 4.73 22.21 -29.85
CA ASN A 128 3.73 22.14 -30.92
C ASN A 128 2.55 21.22 -30.49
N PRO A 129 1.32 21.75 -30.38
CA PRO A 129 0.19 20.99 -29.84
C PRO A 129 -0.24 19.83 -30.74
N GLN A 130 -0.13 19.98 -32.06
CA GLN A 130 -0.48 18.93 -33.01
C GLN A 130 0.51 17.75 -32.94
N GLN A 131 1.81 18.05 -32.93
CA GLN A 131 2.87 17.04 -32.78
C GLN A 131 2.77 16.33 -31.43
N ARG A 132 2.50 17.08 -30.36
CA ARG A 132 2.24 16.53 -29.02
C ARG A 132 1.07 15.55 -29.02
N SER A 133 -0.07 15.93 -29.61
CA SER A 133 -1.24 15.05 -29.70
C SER A 133 -0.96 13.80 -30.52
N MET A 134 -0.23 13.90 -31.63
CA MET A 134 0.16 12.73 -32.43
C MET A 134 1.10 11.78 -31.68
N ALA A 135 2.13 12.32 -31.04
CA ALA A 135 3.08 11.52 -30.26
C ALA A 135 2.39 10.83 -29.07
N PHE A 136 1.43 11.50 -28.43
CA PHE A 136 0.63 10.91 -27.36
C PHE A 136 -0.25 9.74 -27.84
N ILE A 137 -0.92 9.89 -28.99
CA ILE A 137 -1.74 8.82 -29.58
C ILE A 137 -0.86 7.61 -29.94
N HIS A 138 0.32 7.85 -30.52
CA HIS A 138 1.29 6.80 -30.83
C HIS A 138 1.71 6.04 -29.57
N TYR A 139 2.13 6.77 -28.53
CA TYR A 139 2.54 6.22 -27.25
C TYR A 139 1.47 5.34 -26.58
N ILE A 140 0.20 5.78 -26.59
CA ILE A 140 -0.92 4.98 -26.06
C ILE A 140 -1.10 3.70 -26.89
N THR A 141 -1.01 3.81 -28.22
CA THR A 141 -1.22 2.70 -29.14
C THR A 141 -0.16 1.62 -28.96
N GLU A 142 1.12 2.00 -28.93
CA GLU A 142 2.24 1.07 -28.72
C GLU A 142 2.14 0.34 -27.37
N ARG A 143 1.80 1.07 -26.30
CA ARG A 143 1.59 0.44 -24.98
C ARG A 143 0.37 -0.47 -24.94
N SER A 144 -0.72 -0.11 -25.62
CA SER A 144 -1.89 -0.99 -25.75
C SER A 144 -1.55 -2.28 -26.50
N LEU A 145 -0.72 -2.19 -27.55
CA LEU A 145 -0.24 -3.34 -28.32
C LEU A 145 0.65 -4.27 -27.49
N THR A 146 1.59 -3.75 -26.70
CA THR A 146 2.44 -4.59 -25.82
C THR A 146 1.63 -5.39 -24.80
N HIS A 147 0.55 -4.82 -24.24
CA HIS A 147 -0.35 -5.53 -23.33
C HIS A 147 -1.17 -6.61 -24.07
N LYS A 148 -1.63 -6.34 -25.29
CA LYS A 148 -2.35 -7.32 -26.14
C LYS A 148 -1.45 -8.47 -26.59
N MET A 149 -0.17 -8.21 -26.90
CA MET A 149 0.80 -9.26 -27.25
C MET A 149 1.13 -10.16 -26.05
N LYS A 150 1.19 -9.61 -24.82
CA LYS A 150 1.32 -10.43 -23.60
C LYS A 150 0.12 -11.35 -23.36
N ARG A 151 -1.11 -10.88 -23.57
CA ARG A 151 -2.31 -11.76 -23.50
C ARG A 151 -2.23 -12.91 -24.50
N LYS A 152 -1.87 -12.62 -25.75
CA LYS A 152 -1.77 -13.64 -26.81
C LYS A 152 -0.69 -14.70 -26.53
N LYS A 153 0.38 -14.36 -25.79
CA LYS A 153 1.42 -15.31 -25.40
C LYS A 153 0.97 -16.26 -24.28
N ASN A 154 0.05 -15.83 -23.41
CA ASN A 154 -0.51 -16.66 -22.34
C ASN A 154 -1.61 -17.63 -22.83
N ASP A 155 -2.25 -17.34 -23.97
CA ASP A 155 -3.25 -18.22 -24.58
C ASP A 155 -2.64 -19.39 -25.38
N CYS A 156 -1.31 -19.44 -25.53
CA CYS A 156 -0.59 -20.44 -26.35
C CYS A 156 0.09 -21.56 -25.55
N TYR A 157 -0.33 -21.86 -24.32
CA TYR A 157 0.06 -23.13 -23.68
C TYR A 157 -0.88 -24.25 -24.15
N PRO A 158 -0.36 -25.35 -24.73
CA PRO A 158 -1.21 -26.44 -25.18
C PRO A 158 -1.90 -27.08 -23.97
N LYS A 159 -3.24 -27.10 -23.99
CA LYS A 159 -4.05 -27.97 -23.11
C LYS A 159 -3.53 -29.39 -23.30
N LYS A 160 -2.93 -29.96 -22.26
CA LYS A 160 -2.51 -31.36 -22.21
C LYS A 160 -3.76 -32.21 -22.41
N ASN A 161 -3.88 -32.85 -23.57
CA ASN A 161 -4.92 -33.83 -23.89
C ASN A 161 -4.87 -34.94 -22.82
N ARG A 162 -5.92 -35.05 -22.01
CA ARG A 162 -6.22 -36.25 -21.23
C ARG A 162 -6.87 -37.23 -22.18
N ASN A 163 -6.08 -38.14 -22.76
CA ASN A 163 -6.63 -39.28 -23.50
C ASN A 163 -7.14 -40.32 -22.49
N GLU A 164 -8.47 -40.45 -22.50
CA GLU A 164 -9.32 -41.65 -22.43
C GLU A 164 -8.74 -42.97 -21.86
N THR A 165 -9.43 -43.44 -20.81
CA THR A 165 -10.03 -44.79 -20.65
C THR A 165 -9.47 -45.93 -21.49
N GLN A 166 -8.98 -46.98 -20.81
CA GLN A 166 -9.16 -48.39 -21.20
C GLN A 166 -8.87 -49.32 -19.99
N ALA A 167 -9.93 -49.80 -19.34
CA ALA A 167 -10.04 -51.22 -18.95
C ALA A 167 -10.83 -51.90 -20.09
N PRO A 168 -10.57 -53.16 -20.49
CA PRO A 168 -11.01 -54.31 -19.69
C PRO A 168 -10.22 -55.63 -19.85
N THR A 169 -10.20 -56.44 -18.78
CA THR A 169 -10.62 -57.86 -18.66
C THR A 169 -9.82 -58.50 -17.52
#